data_AF-A0A7C3TPV6-F1
#
_entry.id   AF-A0A7C3TPV6-F1
#
_cell.length_a   1.000
_cell.length_b   1.000
_cell.length_c   1.000
_cell.angle_alpha   90.00
_cell.angle_beta   90.00
_cell.angle_gamma   90.00
#
_symmetry.space_group_name_H-M   'P 1'
#
loop_
_entity.id
_entity.type
_entity.pdbx_description
1 polymer ?
#
loop_
_entity_poly.entity_id
_entity_poly.type
_entity_poly.pdbx_seq_one_letter_code
_entity_poly.pdbx_strand_id
1 'polypeptide(L)' 'TQVNITILGNLEARELPFIIVANKIDLDGSTPATLKSAFPKHDVIPISALEGINMDLLYETMVRKFGKRK' A
#
# COMPACT_ATOMS: atom_id res chain seq x y z
N THR A 1 -4.11 12.36 -10.87
CA THR A 1 -4.06 12.40 -9.39
C THR A 1 -5.43 12.40 -8.72
N GLN A 2 -6.52 12.83 -9.37
CA GLN A 2 -7.85 12.87 -8.75
C GLN A 2 -8.48 11.49 -8.49
N VAL A 3 -8.37 10.55 -9.45
CA VAL A 3 -9.00 9.22 -9.36
C VAL A 3 -8.55 8.44 -8.12
N ASN A 4 -7.24 8.43 -7.82
CA ASN A 4 -6.70 7.71 -6.66
C ASN A 4 -7.21 8.29 -5.33
N ILE A 5 -7.33 9.62 -5.24
CA ILE A 5 -7.87 10.30 -4.06
C ILE A 5 -9.35 9.94 -3.89
N THR A 6 -10.13 9.91 -4.98
CA THR A 6 -11.54 9.53 -4.94
C THR A 6 -11.75 8.08 -4.50
N ILE A 7 -10.91 7.14 -4.96
CA ILE A 7 -10.98 5.74 -4.54
C ILE A 7 -10.70 5.63 -3.03
N LEU A 8 -9.62 6.26 -2.55
CA LEU A 8 -9.28 6.24 -1.13
C LEU A 8 -10.40 6.84 -0.27
N GLY A 9 -10.95 7.99 -0.65
CA GLY A 9 -12.07 8.61 0.07
C GLY A 9 -13.31 7.71 0.14
N ASN A 10 -13.60 6.95 -0.92
CA ASN A 10 -14.71 5.98 -0.91
C ASN A 10 -14.44 4.79 0.02
N LEU A 11 -13.21 4.28 0.06
CA LEU A 11 -12.83 3.18 0.96
C LEU A 11 -12.94 3.61 2.42
N GLU A 12 -12.49 4.82 2.73
CA GLU A 12 -12.61 5.41 4.08
C GLU A 12 -14.07 5.65 4.48
N ALA A 13 -14.90 6.23 3.59
CA ALA A 13 -16.31 6.48 3.86
C ALA A 13 -17.12 5.20 4.11
N ARG A 14 -16.63 4.06 3.62
CA ARG A 14 -17.25 2.73 3.81
C ARG A 14 -16.60 1.92 4.94
N GLU A 15 -15.66 2.51 5.66
CA GLU A 15 -14.91 1.86 6.75
C GLU A 15 -14.26 0.52 6.33
N LEU A 16 -13.89 0.42 5.04
CA LEU A 16 -13.29 -0.81 4.52
C LEU A 16 -11.81 -0.85 4.90
N PRO A 17 -11.31 -1.96 5.46
CA PRO A 17 -9.89 -2.09 5.73
C PRO A 17 -9.14 -2.22 4.40
N PHE A 18 -8.07 -1.43 4.23
CA PHE A 18 -7.19 -1.50 3.06
C PHE A 18 -5.72 -1.26 3.44
N ILE A 19 -4.83 -1.56 2.49
CA ILE A 19 -3.40 -1.24 2.52
C ILE A 19 -3.03 -0.57 1.19
N ILE A 20 -1.99 0.25 1.20
CA ILE A 20 -1.48 0.91 0.00
C ILE A 20 -0.19 0.21 -0.41
N VAL A 21 -0.10 -0.22 -1.65
CA VAL A 21 1.09 -0.90 -2.17
C VAL A 21 1.80 0.03 -3.15
N ALA A 22 2.98 0.50 -2.77
CA ALA A 22 3.83 1.34 -3.60
C ALA A 22 4.67 0.45 -4.53
N ASN A 23 4.09 0.08 -5.68
CA ASN A 23 4.73 -0.79 -6.66
C ASN A 23 5.76 -0.04 -7.53
N LYS A 24 6.63 -0.81 -8.21
CA LYS A 24 7.68 -0.36 -9.13
C LYS A 24 8.88 0.30 -8.45
N ILE A 25 9.33 -0.23 -7.32
CA ILE A 25 10.54 0.27 -6.64
C ILE A 25 11.84 -0.10 -7.36
N ASP A 26 11.76 -0.97 -8.36
CA ASP A 26 12.85 -1.34 -9.26
C ASP A 26 13.25 -0.23 -10.24
N LEU A 27 12.38 0.76 -10.47
CA LEU A 27 12.66 1.84 -11.42
C LEU A 27 13.49 2.96 -10.78
N ASP A 28 14.51 3.41 -11.52
CA ASP A 28 15.27 4.61 -11.16
C ASP A 28 14.35 5.83 -11.09
N GLY A 29 14.38 6.52 -9.94
CA GLY A 29 13.50 7.65 -9.65
C GLY A 29 12.19 7.28 -8.94
N SER A 30 11.94 6.00 -8.65
CA SER A 30 10.83 5.61 -7.78
C SER A 30 11.04 6.15 -6.37
N THR A 31 10.04 6.86 -5.83
CA THR A 31 10.10 7.47 -4.48
C THR A 31 8.99 6.99 -3.56
N PRO A 32 9.06 5.74 -3.04
CA PRO A 32 8.06 5.21 -2.11
C PRO A 32 7.92 6.05 -0.82
N ALA A 33 9.02 6.70 -0.41
CA ALA A 33 9.03 7.60 0.74
C ALA A 33 8.07 8.79 0.55
N THR A 34 7.97 9.34 -0.66
CA THR A 34 7.02 10.43 -0.96
C THR A 34 5.58 9.98 -0.79
N LEU A 35 5.25 8.75 -1.21
CA LEU A 35 3.91 8.18 -1.00
C LEU A 35 3.61 7.96 0.48
N LYS A 36 4.59 7.44 1.24
CA LYS A 36 4.45 7.26 2.70
C LYS A 36 4.22 8.59 3.43
N SER A 37 4.91 9.65 3.02
CA SER A 37 4.71 11.00 3.57
C SER A 37 3.36 11.61 3.20
N ALA A 38 2.82 11.29 2.03
CA ALA A 38 1.50 11.75 1.59
C ALA A 38 0.34 11.04 2.31
N PHE A 39 0.57 9.79 2.75
CA PHE A 39 -0.43 8.95 3.43
C PHE A 39 0.09 8.42 4.78
N PRO A 40 0.43 9.30 5.75
CA PRO A 40 1.14 8.90 6.97
C PRO A 40 0.29 8.04 7.92
N LYS A 41 -1.04 8.00 7.72
CA LYS A 41 -1.98 7.23 8.54
C LYS A 41 -2.27 5.83 7.98
N HIS A 42 -1.75 5.51 6.79
CA HIS A 42 -2.04 4.26 6.09
C HIS A 42 -0.81 3.36 6.04
N ASP A 43 -1.02 2.04 6.06
CA ASP A 43 0.06 1.09 5.82
C ASP A 43 0.46 1.18 4.34
N VAL A 44 1.65 1.74 4.07
CA VAL A 44 2.25 1.83 2.72
C VAL A 44 3.38 0.81 2.60
N ILE A 45 3.25 -0.16 1.69
CA ILE A 45 4.20 -1.24 1.49
C ILE A 45 4.91 -1.04 0.14
N PRO A 46 6.22 -0.74 0.13
CA PRO A 46 7.00 -0.64 -1.10
C PRO A 46 7.31 -2.03 -1.67
N ILE A 47 6.99 -2.29 -2.94
CA ILE A 47 7.29 -3.58 -3.61
C ILE A 47 7.82 -3.38 -5.03
N SER A 48 8.51 -4.40 -5.55
CA SER A 48 8.59 -4.62 -7.00
C SER A 48 7.84 -5.89 -7.33
N ALA A 49 6.68 -5.75 -7.98
CA ALA A 49 5.95 -6.91 -8.48
C ALA A 49 6.65 -7.58 -9.68
N LEU A 50 7.59 -6.89 -10.33
CA LEU A 50 8.37 -7.42 -11.44
C LEU A 50 9.53 -8.29 -10.93
N GLU A 51 10.32 -7.75 -10.01
CA GLU A 51 11.51 -8.41 -9.46
C GLU A 51 11.21 -9.25 -8.20
N GLY A 52 9.97 -9.23 -7.71
CA GLY A 52 9.55 -9.94 -6.50
C GLY A 52 10.06 -9.31 -5.19
N ILE A 53 10.53 -8.07 -5.22
CA ILE A 53 11.10 -7.39 -4.04
C ILE A 53 10.00 -7.05 -3.03
N ASN A 54 10.24 -7.37 -1.75
CA ASN A 54 9.35 -7.13 -0.60
C ASN A 54 7.98 -7.84 -0.66
N MET A 55 7.85 -8.90 -1.45
CA MET A 55 6.62 -9.68 -1.51
C MET A 55 6.28 -10.34 -0.18
N ASP A 56 7.27 -10.84 0.56
CA ASP A 56 7.05 -11.41 1.90
C ASP A 56 6.46 -10.38 2.87
N LEU A 57 7.03 -9.16 2.88
CA LEU A 57 6.51 -8.05 3.70
C LEU A 57 5.07 -7.69 3.33
N LEU A 58 4.71 -7.75 2.04
CA LEU A 58 3.34 -7.55 1.60
C LEU A 58 2.42 -8.62 2.16
N TYR A 59 2.77 -9.90 2.01
CA TYR A 59 1.95 -11.01 2.53
C TYR A 59 1.82 -10.98 4.05
N GLU A 60 2.91 -10.74 4.78
CA GLU A 60 2.88 -10.57 6.24
C GLU A 60 1.94 -9.42 6.65
N THR A 61 2.00 -8.30 5.93
CA THR A 61 1.13 -7.16 6.18
C THR A 61 -0.33 -7.49 5.90
N MET A 62 -0.62 -8.23 4.83
CA MET A 62 -1.98 -8.69 4.53
C MET A 62 -2.51 -9.62 5.63
N VAL A 63 -1.71 -10.57 6.10
CA VAL A 63 -2.10 -11.46 7.21
C VAL A 63 -2.31 -10.65 8.50
N ARG A 64 -1.43 -9.70 8.82
CA ARG A 64 -1.55 -8.83 10.00
C ARG A 64 -2.81 -7.94 9.94
N LYS A 65 -3.13 -7.39 8.76
CA LYS A 65 -4.22 -6.41 8.58
C LYS A 65 -5.59 -7.07 8.38
N PHE A 66 -5.63 -8.17 7.64
CA PHE A 66 -6.87 -8.82 7.20
C PHE A 66 -7.06 -10.24 7.75
N GLY A 67 -6.03 -10.82 8.36
CA GLY A 67 -6.15 -12.12 9.02
C GLY A 67 -7.17 -12.06 10.14
N LYS A 68 -8.15 -12.97 10.11
CA LYS A 68 -9.11 -13.11 11.20
C LYS A 68 -8.37 -13.59 12.45
N ARG A 69 -8.55 -12.89 13.57
CA ARG A 69 -8.31 -13.52 14.88
C ARG A 69 -9.33 -14.66 15.02
N LYS A 70 -8.86 -15.89 15.12
CA LYS A 70 -9.65 -16.95 15.74
C LYS A 70 -9.80 -16.67 17.22
#